data_AF-A0A920IZD0-F1
#
_entry.id   AF-A0A920IZD0-F1
#
_cell.length_a   1.000
_cell.length_b   1.000
_cell.length_c   1.000
_cell.angle_alpha   90.00
_cell.angle_beta   90.00
_cell.angle_gamma   90.00
#
_symmetry.space_group_name_H-M   'P 1'
#
loop_
_entity.id
_entity.type
_entity.pdbx_description
1 polymer ?
#
loop_
_entity_poly.entity_id
_entity_poly.type
_entity_poly.pdbx_seq_one_letter_code
_entity_poly.pdbx_strand_id
1 'polypeptide(L)' 'MHFTQSLHIYRLKVVTPTDPYSVKGLLSAAIRDDDPVFVVNDKKIKKYDWFCTDEDYQIELGKGRCLKEGSDITLVG' A
#
# COMPACT_ATOMS: atom_id res chain seq x y z
N MET A 1 -10.54 6.43 5.29
CA MET A 1 -10.68 5.47 6.40
C MET A 1 -11.42 4.21 5.92
N HIS A 2 -10.78 3.42 5.06
CA HIS A 2 -11.15 2.03 4.88
C HIS A 2 -10.46 1.22 5.98
N PHE A 3 -11.21 0.91 7.02
CA PHE A 3 -10.77 0.10 8.15
C PHE A 3 -10.22 -1.24 7.66
N THR A 4 -8.95 -1.54 7.95
CA THR A 4 -8.44 -2.91 8.01
C THR A 4 -8.86 -3.50 9.36
N GLN A 5 -10.14 -3.77 9.53
CA GLN A 5 -10.60 -4.68 10.58
C GLN A 5 -10.56 -6.10 10.00
N SER A 6 -10.00 -7.04 10.77
CA SER A 6 -10.12 -8.50 10.62
C SER A 6 -9.03 -9.23 9.82
N LEU A 7 -7.79 -9.24 10.28
CA LEU A 7 -6.96 -10.47 10.21
C LEU A 7 -5.94 -10.42 11.36
N HIS A 8 -6.39 -10.76 12.57
CA HIS A 8 -5.47 -11.08 13.67
C HIS A 8 -4.93 -12.51 13.47
N ILE A 9 -4.25 -12.71 12.33
CA ILE A 9 -3.54 -13.94 12.03
C ILE A 9 -2.07 -13.66 12.30
N TYR A 10 -1.50 -14.39 13.24
CA TYR A 10 -0.07 -14.30 13.53
C TYR A 10 0.74 -14.50 12.25
N ARG A 11 1.66 -13.57 12.01
CA ARG A 11 2.54 -13.54 10.82
C ARG A 11 1.87 -13.27 9.48
N LEU A 12 0.63 -12.78 9.44
CA LEU A 12 0.04 -12.27 8.21
C LEU A 12 0.19 -10.75 8.13
N LYS A 13 0.76 -10.25 7.04
CA LYS A 13 0.78 -8.82 6.70
C LYS A 13 -0.36 -8.52 5.73
N VAL A 14 -1.02 -7.38 5.89
CA VAL A 14 -2.07 -6.91 4.98
C VAL A 14 -1.73 -5.51 4.50
N VAL A 15 -1.78 -5.28 3.19
CA VAL A 15 -1.53 -3.96 2.59
C VAL A 15 -2.60 -3.60 1.58
N THR A 16 -2.97 -2.31 1.54
CA THR A 16 -3.98 -1.77 0.62
C THR A 16 -3.35 -0.62 -0.18
N PRO A 17 -2.88 -0.86 -1.42
CA PRO A 17 -2.40 0.22 -2.27
C PRO A 17 -3.52 1.21 -2.63
N THR A 18 -3.15 2.45 -2.94
CA THR A 18 -4.11 3.55 -3.21
C THR A 18 -3.90 4.25 -4.55
N ASP A 19 -2.76 4.00 -5.21
CA ASP A 19 -2.36 4.61 -6.49
C ASP A 19 -1.40 3.67 -7.26
N PRO A 20 -1.13 3.90 -8.56
CA PRO A 20 -0.25 3.03 -9.35
C PRO A 20 1.16 2.84 -8.78
N TYR A 21 1.74 3.88 -8.16
CA TYR A 21 3.05 3.81 -7.51
C TYR A 21 3.06 2.83 -6.34
N SER A 22 2.08 2.96 -5.44
CA SER A 22 1.91 2.07 -4.30
C SER A 22 1.55 0.66 -4.71
N VAL A 23 0.78 0.46 -5.80
CA VAL A 23 0.52 -0.88 -6.35
C VAL A 23 1.83 -1.58 -6.73
N LYS A 24 2.68 -0.96 -7.57
CA LYS A 24 3.94 -1.60 -8.00
C LYS A 24 4.87 -1.82 -6.81
N GLY A 25 5.09 -0.79 -5.99
CA GLY A 25 6.03 -0.86 -4.87
C GLY A 25 5.63 -1.87 -3.79
N LEU A 26 4.34 -1.93 -3.42
CA LEU A 26 3.86 -2.86 -2.39
C LEU A 26 3.74 -4.29 -2.91
N LEU A 27 3.36 -4.52 -4.17
CA LEU A 27 3.41 -5.86 -4.78
C LEU A 27 4.85 -6.37 -4.88
N SER A 28 5.78 -5.50 -5.28
CA SER A 28 7.20 -5.81 -5.35
C SER A 28 7.78 -6.21 -3.98
N ALA A 29 7.42 -5.49 -2.92
CA ALA A 29 7.80 -5.83 -1.55
C ALA A 29 7.11 -7.12 -1.07
N ALA A 30 5.81 -7.29 -1.31
CA ALA A 30 5.03 -8.45 -0.90
C ALA A 30 5.56 -9.78 -1.47
N ILE A 31 6.00 -9.78 -2.74
CA ILE A 31 6.55 -10.98 -3.39
C ILE A 31 7.91 -11.40 -2.80
N ARG A 32 8.64 -10.47 -2.18
CA ARG A 32 10.00 -10.67 -1.65
C ARG A 32 10.06 -10.82 -0.13
N ASP A 33 8.91 -10.70 0.55
CA ASP A 33 8.84 -10.83 2.01
C ASP A 33 8.74 -12.32 2.40
N ASP A 34 9.42 -12.69 3.50
CA ASP A 34 9.43 -14.07 4.00
C ASP A 34 8.11 -14.47 4.67
N ASP A 35 7.30 -13.50 5.13
CA ASP A 35 5.98 -13.71 5.71
C ASP A 35 4.88 -13.60 4.63
N PRO A 36 3.73 -14.29 4.78
CA PRO A 36 2.62 -14.10 3.86
C PRO A 36 2.09 -12.66 3.89
N VAL A 37 1.92 -12.09 2.69
CA VAL A 37 1.40 -10.72 2.50
C VAL A 37 0.13 -10.75 1.66
N PHE A 38 -0.99 -10.27 2.23
CA PHE A 38 -2.26 -10.12 1.53
C PHE A 38 -2.38 -8.70 0.95
N VAL A 39 -2.33 -8.59 -0.38
CA VAL A 39 -2.45 -7.31 -1.09
C VAL A 39 -3.90 -7.09 -1.53
N VAL A 40 -4.59 -6.13 -0.91
CA VAL A 40 -5.98 -5.80 -1.19
C VAL A 40 -6.06 -4.84 -2.37
N ASN A 41 -6.23 -5.38 -3.57
CA ASN A 41 -6.27 -4.57 -4.79
C ASN A 41 -7.68 -4.03 -5.08
N ASP A 42 -7.89 -2.72 -4.99
CA ASP A 42 -9.16 -2.08 -5.41
C ASP A 42 -9.19 -1.94 -6.94
N LYS A 43 -10.24 -2.48 -7.57
CA LYS A 43 -10.49 -2.37 -9.01
C LYS A 43 -10.56 -0.92 -9.50
N LYS A 44 -10.88 0.04 -8.63
CA LYS A 44 -10.94 1.48 -8.96
C LYS A 44 -9.57 2.06 -9.31
N ILE A 45 -8.48 1.47 -8.82
CA ILE A 45 -7.12 1.96 -9.11
C ILE A 45 -6.81 1.88 -10.62
N LYS A 46 -7.44 0.95 -11.34
CA LYS A 46 -7.30 0.82 -12.81
C LYS A 46 -7.78 2.03 -13.60
N LYS A 47 -8.51 2.97 -12.98
CA LYS A 47 -9.04 4.16 -13.65
C LYS A 47 -8.05 5.33 -13.67
N TYR A 48 -6.89 5.20 -13.02
CA TYR A 48 -5.87 6.25 -13.00
C TYR A 48 -4.79 5.95 -14.05
N ASP A 49 -4.70 6.80 -15.07
CA ASP A 49 -3.61 6.78 -16.07
C ASP A 49 -2.36 7.50 -15.55
N TRP A 50 -1.95 7.22 -14.31
CA TRP A 50 -0.72 7.80 -13.77
C TRP A 50 0.48 6.94 -14.16
N PHE A 51 1.51 7.58 -14.75
CA PHE A 51 2.76 6.93 -15.10
C PHE A 51 3.46 6.37 -13.86
N CYS A 52 3.59 5.04 -13.81
CA CYS A 52 4.57 4.38 -12.98
C CYS A 52 5.88 4.28 -13.76
N THR A 53 7.02 4.42 -13.09
CA THR A 53 8.33 4.19 -13.71
C THR A 53 8.53 2.71 -14.03
N ASP A 54 9.37 2.40 -15.01
CA ASP A 54 9.79 1.01 -15.29
C ASP A 54 10.85 0.53 -14.29
N GLU A 55 11.57 1.45 -13.63
CA GLU A 55 12.59 1.14 -12.63
C GLU A 55 12.07 0.24 -11.50
N ASP A 56 12.89 -0.70 -11.06
CA ASP A 56 12.56 -1.56 -9.93
C ASP A 56 12.67 -0.78 -8.61
N TYR A 57 11.60 -0.85 -7.82
CA TYR A 57 11.59 -0.33 -6.45
C TYR A 57 10.67 -1.15 -5.55
N GLN A 58 10.82 -0.94 -4.25
CA GLN A 58 10.00 -1.51 -3.20
C GLN A 58 9.54 -0.39 -2.27
N ILE A 59 8.35 -0.55 -1.70
CA ILE A 59 7.86 0.28 -0.60
C ILE A 59 7.96 -0.54 0.68
N GLU A 60 8.49 0.08 1.73
CA GLU A 60 8.62 -0.53 3.04
C GLU A 60 7.23 -0.93 3.59
N LEU A 61 7.05 -2.22 3.90
CA LEU A 61 5.80 -2.74 4.46
C LEU A 61 5.61 -2.23 5.90
N GLY A 62 4.36 -1.91 6.25
CA GLY A 62 4.03 -1.40 7.60
C GLY A 62 4.36 0.08 7.82
N LYS A 63 4.88 0.79 6.82
CA LYS A 63 5.19 2.22 6.92
C LYS A 63 4.14 3.08 6.23
N GLY A 64 3.50 3.96 7.01
CA GLY A 64 2.60 4.98 6.48
C GLY A 64 3.36 6.04 5.67
N ARG A 65 2.71 6.59 4.64
CA ARG A 65 3.23 7.68 3.80
C ARG A 65 2.47 8.97 4.06
N CYS A 66 3.18 10.07 4.31
CA CYS A 66 2.59 11.40 4.33
C CYS A 66 2.52 11.92 2.89
N LEU A 67 1.31 12.11 2.37
CA LEU A 67 1.10 12.66 1.02
C LEU A 67 1.13 14.19 1.00
N LYS A 68 0.83 14.83 2.14
CA LYS A 68 0.76 16.27 2.29
C LYS A 68 1.04 16.63 3.74
N GLU A 69 2.00 17.53 3.95
CA GLU A 69 2.30 18.10 5.27
C GLU A 69 1.18 19.04 5.74
N GLY A 70 1.03 19.16 7.06
CA GLY A 70 0.08 20.06 7.71
C GLY A 70 0.33 20.14 9.22
N SER A 71 -0.16 21.19 9.85
CA SER A 71 0.06 21.47 11.29
C SER A 71 -1.17 21.33 12.17
N ASP A 72 -2.37 21.41 11.60
CA ASP A 72 -3.60 21.59 12.40
C ASP A 72 -4.36 20.27 12.63
N ILE A 73 -4.38 19.40 11.63
CA ILE A 73 -5.10 18.13 11.66
C ILE A 73 -4.36 17.05 10.87
N THR A 74 -4.42 15.81 11.37
CA THR A 74 -3.97 14.62 10.65
C THR A 74 -5.17 13.90 10.02
N LEU A 75 -5.12 13.69 8.71
CA LEU A 75 -6.10 12.88 7.98
C LEU A 75 -5.51 11.51 7.65
N VAL A 76 -6.13 10.44 8.14
CA VAL A 76 -5.72 9.05 7.90
C VAL A 76 -6.77 8.34 7.02
N GLY A 77 -6.32 7.84 5.88
CA GLY A 77 -7.15 7.51 4.71
C GLY A 77 -7.08 6.05 4.33
#